data_AF-A0AA35RLR3-F1
#
_entry.id   AF-A0AA35RLR3-F1
#
_cell.length_a   1.000
_cell.length_b   1.000
_cell.length_c   1.000
_cell.angle_alpha   90.00
_cell.angle_beta   90.00
_cell.angle_gamma   90.00
#
_symmetry.space_group_name_H-M   'P 1'
#
loop_
_entity.id
_entity.type
_entity.pdbx_description
1 polymer ?
#
loop_
_entity_poly.entity_id
_entity_poly.type
_entity_poly.pdbx_seq_one_letter_code
_entity_poly.pdbx_strand_id
1 'polypeptide(L)'
;RGGYYVVKVREHLKVISLQTNFCNTDNYWLLINSTDPAGQLQWLVEQLLQAERDGDKVHIIGHIAPGLHSCNPVWSSNYHLIVNRFESTIVGQFFGHTHHDSVEIHYDDKNVS
;
A
#
# COMPACT_ATOMS: atom_id res chain seq x y z
N ARG A 1 11.06 -3.10 -11.47
CA ARG A 1 11.25 -1.78 -12.12
C ARG A 1 11.32 -0.63 -11.10
N GLY A 2 10.68 -0.71 -9.92
CA GLY A 2 10.85 0.28 -8.84
C GLY A 2 11.09 -0.31 -7.43
N GLY A 3 11.56 -1.56 -7.32
CA GLY A 3 11.79 -2.23 -6.03
C GLY A 3 10.53 -2.82 -5.37
N TYR A 4 9.37 -2.72 -6.00
CA TYR A 4 8.13 -3.43 -5.63
C TYR A 4 7.89 -4.66 -6.53
N TYR A 5 7.15 -5.64 -6.01
CA TYR A 5 6.82 -6.87 -6.73
C TYR A 5 5.56 -7.55 -6.16
N VAL A 6 5.01 -8.50 -6.92
CA VAL A 6 3.94 -9.41 -6.48
C VAL A 6 4.39 -10.85 -6.68
N VAL A 7 3.98 -11.74 -5.78
CA VAL A 7 4.21 -13.18 -5.90
C VAL A 7 2.97 -13.94 -5.41
N LYS A 8 2.61 -15.02 -6.12
CA LYS A 8 1.61 -15.97 -5.64
C LYS A 8 2.29 -16.97 -4.71
N VAL A 9 2.00 -16.88 -3.41
CA VAL A 9 2.68 -17.71 -2.39
C VAL A 9 2.01 -19.06 -2.21
N ARG A 10 0.70 -19.15 -2.50
CA ARG A 10 -0.08 -20.39 -2.59
C ARG A 10 -1.34 -20.13 -3.42
N GLU A 11 -2.11 -21.18 -3.66
CA GLU A 11 -3.42 -21.03 -4.27
C GLU A 11 -4.28 -20.05 -3.47
N HIS A 12 -4.98 -19.15 -4.18
CA HIS A 12 -5.82 -18.11 -3.59
C HIS A 12 -5.11 -17.09 -2.66
N LEU A 13 -3.78 -16.98 -2.69
CA LEU A 13 -3.06 -15.97 -1.92
C LEU A 13 -1.87 -15.37 -2.68
N LYS A 14 -1.91 -14.05 -2.84
CA LYS A 14 -0.83 -13.22 -3.38
C LYS A 14 -0.22 -12.37 -2.26
N VAL A 15 1.09 -12.14 -2.34
CA VAL A 15 1.82 -11.15 -1.53
C VAL A 15 2.27 -10.03 -2.45
N ILE A 16 1.90 -8.80 -2.11
CA ILE A 16 2.36 -7.58 -2.77
C ILE A 16 3.34 -6.87 -1.86
N SER A 17 4.58 -6.73 -2.30
CA SER A 17 5.63 -5.98 -1.62
C SER A 17 5.76 -4.59 -2.24
N LEU A 18 5.50 -3.55 -1.45
CA LEU A 18 5.58 -2.15 -1.87
C LEU A 18 6.95 -1.55 -1.58
N GLN A 19 7.40 -0.66 -2.46
CA GLN A 19 8.51 0.25 -2.20
C GLN A 19 7.97 1.50 -1.50
N THR A 20 7.89 1.46 -0.18
CA THR A 20 7.33 2.57 0.63
C THR A 20 8.29 3.76 0.75
N ASN A 21 9.53 3.66 0.26
CA ASN A 21 10.39 4.83 0.12
C ASN A 21 9.85 5.88 -0.88
N PHE A 22 8.90 5.49 -1.75
CA PHE A 22 8.20 6.42 -2.63
C PHE A 22 7.17 7.31 -1.93
N CYS A 23 6.85 7.03 -0.66
CA CYS A 23 6.13 7.98 0.17
C CYS A 23 7.00 8.63 1.24
N ASN A 24 8.24 8.16 1.46
CA ASN A 24 9.08 8.68 2.54
C ASN A 24 9.32 10.19 2.42
N THR A 25 9.00 10.96 3.46
CA THR A 25 9.26 12.40 3.51
C THR A 25 10.76 12.73 3.49
N ASP A 26 11.62 11.81 3.91
CA ASP A 26 13.08 11.95 3.87
C ASP A 26 13.69 11.58 2.51
N ASN A 27 12.87 11.14 1.55
CA ASN A 27 13.34 10.85 0.19
C ASN A 27 13.37 12.13 -0.66
N TYR A 28 14.48 12.87 -0.61
CA TYR A 28 14.65 14.14 -1.32
C TYR A 28 14.51 14.05 -2.85
N TRP A 29 14.63 12.86 -3.45
CA TRP A 29 14.38 12.67 -4.89
C TRP A 29 12.94 12.99 -5.30
N LEU A 30 11.99 12.88 -4.35
CA LEU A 30 10.58 13.17 -4.57
C LEU A 30 10.27 14.67 -4.71
N LEU A 31 11.24 15.55 -4.42
CA LEU A 31 11.11 17.00 -4.67
C LEU A 31 11.05 17.32 -6.17
N ILE A 32 11.61 16.46 -7.03
CA ILE A 32 11.54 16.62 -8.48
C ILE A 32 10.13 16.31 -8.98
N ASN A 33 9.59 15.16 -8.56
CA ASN A 33 8.22 14.75 -8.85
C ASN A 33 7.79 13.68 -7.83
N SER A 34 6.75 13.98 -7.07
CA SER A 34 6.14 13.08 -6.08
C SER A 34 4.84 12.44 -6.57
N THR A 35 4.42 12.72 -7.81
CA THR A 35 3.23 12.13 -8.42
C THR A 35 3.49 10.66 -8.73
N ASP A 36 2.86 9.78 -7.96
CA ASP A 36 2.95 8.31 -8.04
C ASP A 36 4.30 7.79 -8.57
N PRO A 37 5.38 7.87 -7.76
CA PRO A 37 6.71 7.52 -8.24
C PRO A 37 6.76 6.08 -8.75
N ALA A 38 7.30 5.92 -9.96
CA ALA A 38 7.33 4.66 -10.72
C ALA A 38 5.95 4.05 -11.06
N GLY A 39 4.85 4.79 -10.88
CA GLY A 39 3.49 4.29 -11.14
C GLY A 39 3.08 3.19 -10.16
N GLN A 40 3.59 3.22 -8.93
CA GLN A 40 3.42 2.13 -7.96
C GLN A 40 1.96 1.99 -7.49
N LEU A 41 1.26 3.09 -7.24
CA LEU A 41 -0.14 3.06 -6.81
C LEU A 41 -1.06 2.63 -7.95
N GLN A 42 -0.81 3.13 -9.17
CA GLN A 42 -1.49 2.64 -10.36
C GLN A 42 -1.29 1.13 -10.54
N TRP A 43 -0.05 0.66 -10.44
CA TRP A 43 0.27 -0.76 -10.51
C TRP A 43 -0.39 -1.57 -9.38
N LEU A 44 -0.45 -1.04 -8.16
CA LEU A 44 -1.13 -1.69 -7.03
C LEU A 44 -2.61 -1.90 -7.32
N VAL A 45 -3.31 -0.87 -7.85
CA VAL A 45 -4.72 -0.99 -8.26
C VAL A 45 -4.90 -2.09 -9.29
N GLU A 46 -4.02 -2.19 -10.28
CA GLU A 46 -4.07 -3.24 -11.30
C GLU A 46 -3.91 -4.64 -10.70
N GLN A 47 -2.98 -4.82 -9.75
CA GLN A 47 -2.78 -6.10 -9.07
C GLN A 47 -3.96 -6.49 -8.18
N LEU A 48 -4.53 -5.54 -7.45
CA LEU A 48 -5.69 -5.77 -6.59
C LEU A 48 -6.94 -6.07 -7.40
N LEU A 49 -7.17 -5.35 -8.50
CA LEU A 49 -8.27 -5.63 -9.42
C LEU A 49 -8.14 -7.03 -10.05
N GLN A 50 -6.92 -7.44 -10.40
CA GLN A 50 -6.69 -8.79 -10.89
C GLN A 50 -6.95 -9.84 -9.80
N ALA A 51 -6.50 -9.61 -8.58
CA ALA A 51 -6.76 -10.51 -7.46
C ALA A 51 -8.26 -10.64 -7.15
N GLU A 52 -9.00 -9.52 -7.15
CA GLU A 52 -10.46 -9.49 -6.98
C GLU A 52 -11.17 -10.35 -8.04
N ARG A 53 -10.78 -10.22 -9.31
CA ARG A 53 -11.32 -11.02 -10.43
C ARG A 53 -10.99 -12.51 -10.31
N ASP A 54 -9.78 -12.83 -9.86
CA ASP A 54 -9.31 -14.21 -9.69
C ASP A 54 -9.86 -14.87 -8.41
N GLY A 55 -10.52 -14.10 -7.52
CA GLY A 55 -10.89 -14.55 -6.19
C GLY A 55 -9.70 -14.82 -5.26
N ASP A 56 -8.52 -14.30 -5.59
CA ASP A 56 -7.32 -14.39 -4.75
C ASP A 56 -7.40 -13.37 -3.60
N LYS A 57 -6.89 -13.75 -2.42
CA LYS A 57 -6.65 -12.82 -1.31
C LYS A 57 -5.24 -12.22 -1.38
N VAL A 58 -5.07 -11.06 -0.76
CA VAL A 58 -3.81 -10.30 -0.82
C VAL A 58 -3.30 -9.96 0.58
N HIS A 59 -2.03 -10.25 0.83
CA HIS A 59 -1.24 -9.60 1.87
C HIS A 59 -0.40 -8.48 1.25
N ILE A 60 -0.45 -7.29 1.86
CA ILE A 60 0.44 -6.19 1.51
C ILE A 60 1.56 -6.11 2.53
N ILE A 61 2.80 -5.99 2.06
CA ILE A 61 3.97 -5.77 2.91
C ILE A 61 4.71 -4.51 2.45
N GLY A 62 5.27 -3.77 3.40
CA GLY A 62 6.08 -2.58 3.14
C GLY A 62 6.97 -2.23 4.32
N HIS A 63 7.81 -1.21 4.20
CA HIS A 63 8.67 -0.77 5.30
C HIS A 63 8.01 0.33 6.14
N ILE A 64 7.68 1.47 5.53
CA ILE A 64 7.07 2.64 6.16
C ILE A 64 5.55 2.47 6.07
N ALA A 65 4.87 2.47 7.22
CA ALA A 65 3.41 2.38 7.24
C ALA A 65 2.77 3.68 6.67
N PRO A 66 1.68 3.58 5.90
CA PRO A 66 1.05 4.73 5.23
C PRO A 66 0.52 5.81 6.17
N GLY A 67 0.07 5.47 7.39
CA GLY A 67 -0.45 6.44 8.36
C GLY A 67 0.61 7.19 9.15
N LEU A 68 1.91 6.87 8.97
CA LEU A 68 2.98 7.55 9.66
C LEU A 68 3.24 8.95 9.08
N HIS A 69 3.65 9.88 9.94
CA HIS A 69 4.09 11.22 9.54
C HIS A 69 5.27 11.21 8.56
N SER A 70 6.07 10.13 8.54
CA SER A 70 7.16 9.93 7.59
C SER A 70 6.69 9.51 6.19
N CYS A 71 5.38 9.40 5.94
CA CYS A 71 4.80 9.13 4.63
C CYS A 71 4.09 10.38 4.10
N ASN A 72 4.30 10.70 2.82
CA ASN A 72 3.72 11.84 2.14
C ASN A 72 2.19 11.77 2.21
N PRO A 73 1.50 12.84 2.66
CA PRO A 73 0.06 12.78 2.92
C PRO A 73 -0.76 12.51 1.66
N VAL A 74 -0.34 13.00 0.49
CA VAL A 74 -1.04 12.73 -0.78
C VAL A 74 -0.92 11.26 -1.14
N TRP A 75 0.28 10.68 -1.03
CA TRP A 75 0.49 9.26 -1.28
C TRP A 75 -0.31 8.40 -0.29
N SER A 76 -0.27 8.76 1.00
CA SER A 76 -1.00 8.09 2.08
C SER A 76 -2.51 8.10 1.85
N SER A 77 -3.10 9.26 1.52
CA SER A 77 -4.54 9.36 1.21
C SER A 77 -4.94 8.50 0.02
N ASN A 78 -4.15 8.48 -1.06
CA ASN A 78 -4.44 7.63 -2.21
C ASN A 78 -4.34 6.13 -1.85
N TYR A 79 -3.32 5.75 -1.08
CA TYR A 79 -3.21 4.39 -0.56
C TYR A 79 -4.44 4.00 0.28
N HIS A 80 -4.91 4.90 1.16
CA HIS A 80 -6.09 4.68 1.98
C HIS A 80 -7.35 4.44 1.13
N LEU A 81 -7.58 5.24 0.10
CA LEU A 81 -8.70 5.06 -0.84
C LEU A 81 -8.64 3.70 -1.57
N ILE A 82 -7.43 3.28 -1.96
CA ILE A 82 -7.21 1.97 -2.60
C ILE A 82 -7.53 0.85 -1.60
N VAL A 83 -7.03 0.92 -0.36
CA VAL A 83 -7.33 -0.07 0.67
C VAL A 83 -8.83 -0.14 0.95
N ASN A 84 -9.51 0.99 1.08
CA ASN A 84 -10.96 1.05 1.30
C ASN A 84 -11.72 0.38 0.14
N ARG A 85 -11.37 0.69 -1.12
CA ARG A 85 -12.00 0.06 -2.30
C ARG A 85 -11.80 -1.47 -2.34
N PHE A 86 -10.66 -1.97 -1.89
CA PHE A 86 -10.30 -3.39 -1.98
C PHE A 86 -10.34 -4.11 -0.62
N GLU A 87 -11.11 -3.60 0.35
CA GLU A 87 -11.21 -4.14 1.72
C GLU A 87 -11.55 -5.63 1.77
N SER A 88 -12.31 -6.15 0.81
CA SER A 88 -12.70 -7.56 0.73
C SER A 88 -11.62 -8.46 0.12
N THR A 89 -10.65 -7.86 -0.59
CA THR A 89 -9.56 -8.56 -1.28
C THR A 89 -8.28 -8.57 -0.44
N ILE A 90 -8.00 -7.48 0.26
CA ILE A 90 -6.84 -7.34 1.15
C ILE A 90 -7.18 -7.95 2.51
N VAL A 91 -6.42 -8.97 2.94
CA VAL A 91 -6.68 -9.70 4.19
C VAL A 91 -5.59 -9.54 5.23
N GLY A 92 -4.54 -8.78 4.92
CA GLY A 92 -3.45 -8.47 5.85
C GLY A 92 -2.54 -7.38 5.31
N GLN A 93 -2.07 -6.52 6.21
CA GLN A 93 -1.12 -5.45 5.91
C GLN A 93 -0.02 -5.47 6.98
N PHE A 94 1.24 -5.48 6.56
CA PHE A 94 2.38 -5.64 7.48
C PHE A 94 3.47 -4.61 7.15
N PHE A 95 3.81 -3.79 8.15
CA PHE A 95 4.78 -2.72 8.05
C PHE A 95 5.76 -2.75 9.23
N GLY A 96 6.84 -1.97 9.13
CA GLY A 96 7.82 -1.81 10.18
C GLY A 96 8.16 -0.34 10.37
N HIS A 97 9.45 -0.01 10.27
CA HIS A 97 10.02 1.35 10.35
C HIS A 97 9.97 2.00 11.74
N THR A 98 8.86 1.86 12.48
CA THR A 98 8.71 2.44 13.81
C THR A 98 9.64 1.81 14.84
N HIS A 99 10.08 0.55 14.63
CA HIS A 99 10.81 -0.29 15.60
C HIS A 99 9.99 -0.60 16.87
N HIS A 100 8.67 -0.46 16.79
CA HIS A 100 7.74 -0.73 17.88
C HIS A 100 6.70 -1.76 17.43
N ASP A 101 6.12 -2.47 18.41
CA ASP A 101 4.91 -3.24 18.20
C ASP A 101 3.70 -2.31 18.27
N SER A 102 2.94 -2.22 17.18
CA SER A 102 1.84 -1.28 17.01
C SER A 102 0.83 -1.77 15.96
N VAL A 103 -0.41 -1.30 16.06
CA VAL A 103 -1.48 -1.56 15.07
C VAL A 103 -2.05 -0.23 14.56
N GLU A 104 -2.30 -0.17 13.26
CA GLU A 104 -3.01 0.93 12.60
C GLU A 104 -4.36 0.40 12.07
N ILE A 105 -5.44 1.14 12.29
CA ILE A 105 -6.81 0.74 11.93
C ILE A 105 -7.30 1.65 10.80
N HIS A 106 -7.73 1.04 9.69
CA HIS A 106 -8.40 1.72 8.58
C HIS A 106 -9.92 1.72 8.79
N TYR A 107 -10.57 2.81 8.39
CA TYR A 107 -12.02 2.99 8.47
C TYR A 107 -12.58 3.31 7.08
N ASP A 108 -13.86 3.04 6.84
CA ASP A 108 -14.56 3.49 5.64
C ASP A 108 -14.84 5.01 5.73
N ASP A 109 -14.59 5.73 4.64
CA ASP A 109 -14.86 7.16 4.49
C ASP A 109 -16.32 7.53 4.77
N LYS A 110 -17.26 6.59 4.60
CA LYS A 110 -18.69 6.83 4.89
C LYS A 110 -19.01 7.08 6.36
N ASN A 111 -18.06 6.87 7.28
CA ASN A 111 -18.24 7.06 8.71
C ASN A 111 -17.60 8.33 9.27
N VAL A 112 -17.05 9.21 8.42
CA VAL A 112 -16.54 10.52 8.85
C VAL A 112 -17.59 11.59 8.54
N SER A 113 -18.60 11.67 9.41
CA SER A 113 -19.59 12.75 9.44
C SER A 113 -19.19 13.87 10.39
#